data_AF-A0A1H3EIH4-F1
#
_entry.id   AF-A0A1H3EIH4-F1
#
_cell.length_a   1.000
_cell.length_b   1.000
_cell.length_c   1.000
_cell.angle_alpha   90.00
_cell.angle_beta   90.00
_cell.angle_gamma   90.00
#
_symmetry.space_group_name_H-M   'P 1'
#
loop_
_entity.id
_entity.type
_entity.pdbx_description
1 polymer ?
#
loop_
_entity_poly.entity_id
_entity_poly.type
_entity_poly.pdbx_seq_one_letter_code
_entity_poly.pdbx_strand_id
1 'polypeptide(L)'
;MSPGLQHGTAAENDLGTEQPTVVVARTGRGWSVFAPGRAEDVDDLVEGMTLADLVSEELGAQVEPDRGTRRAARGGAGDAGPDADPRDARLAALERTVAQLEHALAARVSTERAIGVLAERHGATPQAAFDQLRRDARSQGRPVPELAREVLDDLVLRSPPAETAVALAPAPRLSAREAGRAPRTRSRAGRGPAEGRS
;
A
#
# COMPACT_ATOMS: atom_id res chain seq x y z
N MET A 1 -16.62 -21.55 -86.17
CA MET A 1 -16.06 -20.47 -85.35
C MET A 1 -17.17 -19.85 -84.52
N SER A 2 -17.15 -20.07 -83.22
CA SER A 2 -18.02 -19.37 -82.27
C SER A 2 -17.24 -19.19 -80.98
N PRO A 3 -17.32 -18.00 -80.38
CA PRO A 3 -17.44 -17.93 -78.94
C PRO A 3 -18.66 -17.09 -78.56
N GLY A 4 -19.51 -17.70 -77.74
CA GLY A 4 -20.67 -17.07 -77.15
C GLY A 4 -20.25 -16.04 -76.11
N LEU A 5 -20.93 -14.89 -76.15
CA LEU A 5 -21.04 -13.95 -75.05
C LEU A 5 -21.62 -14.66 -73.82
N GLN A 6 -20.84 -14.72 -72.74
CA GLN A 6 -21.38 -14.80 -71.39
C GLN A 6 -20.74 -13.71 -70.55
N HIS A 7 -21.52 -12.67 -70.30
CA HIS A 7 -21.31 -11.74 -69.20
C HIS A 7 -21.56 -12.52 -67.90
N GLY A 8 -20.48 -12.86 -67.20
CA GLY A 8 -20.53 -13.33 -65.82
C GLY A 8 -20.11 -12.19 -64.91
N THR A 9 -21.09 -11.61 -64.23
CA THR A 9 -21.01 -10.49 -63.30
C THR A 9 -20.04 -10.78 -62.14
N ALA A 10 -18.78 -10.37 -62.26
CA ALA A 10 -17.86 -10.24 -61.14
C ALA A 10 -18.06 -8.87 -60.47
N ALA A 11 -19.24 -8.69 -59.86
CA ALA A 11 -19.55 -7.53 -59.03
C ALA A 11 -20.73 -7.88 -58.13
N GLU A 12 -20.48 -8.67 -57.09
CA GLU A 12 -21.38 -8.75 -55.94
C GLU A 12 -20.57 -8.49 -54.66
N ASN A 13 -20.56 -7.22 -54.29
CA ASN A 13 -20.46 -6.67 -52.94
C ASN A 13 -19.36 -7.19 -52.01
N ASP A 14 -18.16 -6.64 -52.18
CA ASP A 14 -17.28 -6.31 -51.05
C ASP A 14 -17.84 -5.07 -50.31
N LEU A 15 -19.06 -5.20 -49.77
CA LEU A 15 -19.56 -4.26 -48.79
C LEU A 15 -18.87 -4.62 -47.48
N GLY A 16 -17.72 -3.98 -47.27
CA GLY A 16 -16.96 -4.06 -46.04
C GLY A 16 -17.87 -3.81 -44.84
N THR A 17 -18.27 -4.91 -44.18
CA THR A 17 -18.67 -4.84 -42.78
C THR A 17 -17.40 -4.51 -42.01
N GLU A 18 -17.15 -3.24 -41.73
CA GLU A 18 -16.28 -2.83 -40.63
C GLU A 18 -16.91 -3.41 -39.36
N GLN A 19 -16.55 -4.66 -39.04
CA GLN A 19 -17.03 -5.29 -37.83
C GLN A 19 -16.41 -4.52 -36.66
N PRO A 20 -17.24 -4.10 -35.69
CA PRO A 20 -16.74 -3.40 -34.52
C PRO A 20 -15.69 -4.28 -33.83
N THR A 21 -14.44 -3.83 -33.81
CA THR A 21 -13.32 -4.60 -33.23
C THR A 21 -12.96 -4.01 -31.87
N VAL A 22 -12.97 -4.84 -30.84
CA VAL A 22 -12.51 -4.50 -29.49
C VAL A 22 -11.04 -4.91 -29.35
N VAL A 23 -10.18 -4.00 -28.86
CA VAL A 23 -8.74 -4.21 -28.70
C VAL A 23 -8.33 -3.96 -27.25
N VAL A 24 -7.66 -4.92 -26.63
CA VAL A 24 -7.01 -4.74 -25.33
C VAL A 24 -5.53 -4.42 -25.57
N ALA A 25 -5.07 -3.28 -25.06
CA ALA A 25 -3.69 -2.85 -25.24
C ALA A 25 -3.07 -2.31 -23.95
N ARG A 26 -1.76 -2.50 -23.83
CA ARG A 26 -0.96 -1.98 -22.73
C ARG A 26 -0.60 -0.52 -22.97
N THR A 27 -0.92 0.36 -22.04
CA THR A 27 -0.65 1.81 -22.12
C THR A 27 0.28 2.27 -20.99
N GLY A 28 0.71 3.54 -21.06
CA GLY A 28 1.51 4.16 -20.00
C GLY A 28 0.78 4.28 -18.66
N ARG A 29 -0.56 4.19 -18.65
CA ARG A 29 -1.39 4.30 -17.44
C ARG A 29 -1.87 2.97 -16.89
N GLY A 30 -1.99 1.94 -17.72
CA GLY A 30 -2.64 0.70 -17.31
C GLY A 30 -2.77 -0.26 -18.47
N TRP A 31 -3.66 -1.24 -18.31
CA TRP A 31 -4.30 -1.84 -19.48
C TRP A 31 -5.45 -0.93 -19.89
N SER A 32 -5.75 -0.89 -21.18
CA SER A 32 -6.89 -0.13 -21.69
C SER A 32 -7.62 -0.97 -22.73
N VAL A 33 -8.96 -0.88 -22.71
CA VAL A 33 -9.85 -1.51 -23.69
C VAL A 33 -10.34 -0.44 -24.66
N PHE A 34 -10.08 -0.65 -25.94
CA PHE A 34 -10.53 0.21 -27.03
C PHE A 34 -11.67 -0.48 -27.77
N ALA A 35 -12.83 0.17 -27.82
CA ALA A 35 -13.97 -0.25 -28.61
C ALA A 35 -14.39 0.89 -29.55
N PRO A 36 -15.15 0.62 -30.61
CA PRO A 36 -15.63 1.68 -31.51
C PRO A 36 -16.34 2.80 -30.72
N GLY A 37 -15.72 3.99 -30.70
CA GLY A 37 -16.25 5.16 -30.00
C GLY A 37 -16.08 5.18 -28.46
N ARG A 38 -15.39 4.21 -27.84
CA ARG A 38 -15.09 4.19 -26.39
C ARG A 38 -13.66 3.72 -26.10
N ALA A 39 -13.06 4.28 -25.06
CA ALA A 39 -11.81 3.80 -24.48
C ALA A 39 -11.94 3.80 -22.95
N GLU A 40 -11.65 2.66 -22.33
CA GLU A 40 -11.76 2.47 -20.89
C GLU A 40 -10.42 1.98 -20.33
N ASP A 41 -9.91 2.67 -19.31
CA ASP A 41 -8.72 2.24 -18.56
C ASP A 41 -9.15 1.20 -17.52
N VAL A 42 -8.35 0.13 -17.37
CA VAL A 42 -8.59 -1.00 -16.47
C VAL A 42 -7.34 -1.33 -15.67
N ASP A 43 -7.52 -1.79 -14.43
CA ASP A 43 -6.43 -1.95 -13.48
C ASP A 43 -5.61 -3.22 -13.77
N ASP A 44 -6.27 -4.32 -14.15
CA ASP A 44 -5.61 -5.58 -14.48
C ASP A 44 -6.03 -6.18 -15.84
N LEU A 45 -5.24 -7.13 -16.35
CA LEU A 45 -5.49 -7.75 -17.65
C LEU A 45 -6.74 -8.64 -17.64
N VAL A 46 -7.08 -9.28 -16.52
CA VAL A 46 -8.22 -10.20 -16.43
C VAL A 46 -9.53 -9.42 -16.41
N GLU A 47 -9.57 -8.32 -15.67
CA GLU A 47 -10.60 -7.30 -15.69
C GLU A 47 -10.72 -6.70 -17.08
N GLY A 48 -9.62 -6.34 -17.73
CA GLY A 48 -9.62 -5.88 -19.12
C GLY A 48 -10.19 -6.88 -20.11
N MET A 49 -9.88 -8.17 -19.98
CA MET A 49 -10.47 -9.23 -20.81
C MET A 49 -11.96 -9.40 -20.53
N THR A 50 -12.37 -9.37 -19.26
CA THR A 50 -13.78 -9.47 -18.87
C THR A 50 -14.59 -8.28 -19.40
N LEU A 51 -14.04 -7.07 -19.31
CA LEU A 51 -14.66 -5.85 -19.84
C LEU A 51 -14.71 -5.88 -21.37
N ALA A 52 -13.66 -6.36 -22.03
CA ALA A 52 -13.65 -6.54 -23.47
C ALA A 52 -14.71 -7.56 -23.93
N ASP A 53 -14.91 -8.66 -23.20
CA ASP A 53 -15.96 -9.64 -23.49
C ASP A 53 -17.36 -9.02 -23.33
N LEU A 54 -17.62 -8.29 -22.23
CA LEU A 54 -18.89 -7.59 -22.00
C LEU A 54 -19.20 -6.54 -23.08
N VAL A 55 -18.21 -5.74 -23.47
CA VAL A 55 -18.35 -4.73 -24.53
C VAL A 55 -18.54 -5.39 -25.89
N SER A 56 -17.87 -6.53 -26.15
CA SER A 56 -18.05 -7.30 -27.37
C SER A 56 -19.43 -7.93 -27.46
N GLU A 57 -19.98 -8.43 -26.35
CA GLU A 57 -21.38 -8.86 -26.25
C GLU A 57 -22.35 -7.70 -26.51
N GLU A 58 -22.13 -6.53 -25.91
CA GLU A 58 -22.97 -5.33 -26.10
C GLU A 58 -22.99 -4.86 -27.57
N LEU A 59 -21.85 -4.94 -28.25
CA LEU A 59 -21.70 -4.53 -29.64
C LEU A 59 -22.10 -5.62 -30.65
N GLY A 60 -22.48 -6.83 -30.19
CA GLY A 60 -22.76 -7.97 -31.07
C GLY A 60 -21.52 -8.45 -31.84
N ALA A 61 -20.33 -8.14 -31.35
CA ALA A 61 -19.02 -8.34 -31.98
C ALA A 61 -18.37 -9.67 -31.58
N GLN A 62 -19.17 -10.73 -31.37
CA GLN A 62 -18.66 -12.06 -31.03
C GLN A 62 -17.93 -12.67 -32.25
N VAL A 63 -16.65 -12.32 -32.41
CA VAL A 63 -15.81 -12.79 -33.52
C VAL A 63 -15.20 -14.14 -33.14
N GLU A 64 -15.63 -15.19 -33.85
CA GLU A 64 -14.95 -16.49 -33.80
C GLU A 64 -13.48 -16.30 -34.16
N PRO A 65 -12.53 -16.68 -33.30
CA PRO A 65 -11.12 -16.37 -33.51
C PRO A 65 -10.65 -17.01 -34.82
N ASP A 66 -10.16 -16.17 -35.73
CA ASP A 66 -9.68 -16.62 -37.02
C ASP A 66 -8.40 -17.50 -36.86
N ARG A 67 -7.95 -18.09 -37.98
CA ARG A 67 -6.75 -18.94 -37.96
C ARG A 67 -5.48 -18.18 -37.55
N GLY A 68 -5.43 -16.86 -37.77
CA GLY A 68 -4.35 -15.98 -37.37
C GLY A 68 -4.34 -15.74 -35.87
N THR A 69 -5.48 -15.39 -35.27
CA THR A 69 -5.68 -15.21 -33.82
C THR A 69 -5.36 -16.48 -33.06
N ARG A 70 -5.83 -17.65 -33.56
CA ARG A 70 -5.49 -18.96 -32.99
C ARG A 70 -4.01 -19.33 -33.10
N ARG A 71 -3.27 -18.76 -34.05
CA ARG A 71 -1.82 -18.93 -34.17
C ARG A 71 -1.07 -17.98 -33.23
N ALA A 72 -1.53 -16.74 -33.09
CA ALA A 72 -0.96 -15.74 -32.19
C ALA A 72 -1.11 -16.14 -30.71
N ALA A 73 -2.27 -16.66 -30.31
CA ALA A 73 -2.53 -17.14 -28.95
C ALA A 73 -1.65 -18.34 -28.55
N ARG A 74 -1.10 -19.09 -29.51
CA ARG A 74 -0.14 -20.18 -29.23
C ARG A 74 1.26 -19.68 -28.90
N GLY A 75 1.49 -18.37 -28.97
CA GLY A 75 2.78 -17.75 -28.73
C GLY A 75 3.75 -18.07 -29.86
N GLY A 76 4.09 -17.06 -30.66
CA GLY A 76 5.38 -17.12 -31.34
C GLY A 76 6.44 -17.22 -30.26
N ALA A 77 7.22 -18.30 -30.24
CA ALA A 77 8.44 -18.43 -29.44
C ALA A 77 9.53 -17.47 -29.95
N GLY A 78 9.22 -16.18 -29.98
CA GLY A 78 10.00 -15.12 -30.59
C GLY A 78 10.00 -13.91 -29.67
N ASP A 79 11.09 -13.80 -28.92
CA ASP A 79 11.59 -12.59 -28.28
C ASP A 79 10.75 -12.04 -27.10
N ALA A 80 10.82 -12.75 -25.97
CA ALA A 80 10.84 -12.04 -24.69
C ALA A 80 12.18 -11.28 -24.63
N GLY A 81 12.23 -10.12 -25.28
CA GLY A 81 13.38 -9.23 -25.27
C GLY A 81 13.76 -8.83 -23.83
N PRO A 82 15.04 -8.50 -23.57
CA PRO A 82 15.56 -8.23 -22.23
C PRO A 82 15.21 -6.82 -21.74
N ASP A 83 13.93 -6.47 -21.73
CA ASP A 83 13.44 -5.21 -21.19
C ASP A 83 12.48 -5.52 -20.03
N ALA A 84 13.05 -5.56 -18.81
CA ALA A 84 12.25 -5.67 -17.60
C ALA A 84 11.22 -4.54 -17.62
N ASP A 85 9.95 -4.89 -17.44
CA ASP A 85 8.86 -3.95 -17.41
C ASP A 85 9.21 -2.76 -16.49
N PRO A 86 9.11 -1.50 -16.93
CA PRO A 86 9.40 -0.34 -16.08
C PRO A 86 8.57 -0.34 -14.79
N ARG A 87 7.42 -1.03 -14.77
CA ARG A 87 6.62 -1.25 -13.56
C ARG A 87 7.32 -2.20 -12.59
N ASP A 88 7.88 -3.31 -13.06
CA ASP A 88 8.61 -4.28 -12.23
C ASP A 88 9.87 -3.63 -11.63
N ALA A 89 10.59 -2.84 -12.43
CA ALA A 89 11.74 -2.08 -11.93
C ALA A 89 11.35 -1.07 -10.84
N ARG A 90 10.18 -0.42 -10.99
CA ARG A 90 9.64 0.51 -10.00
C ARG A 90 9.19 -0.23 -8.73
N LEU A 91 8.50 -1.35 -8.86
CA LEU A 91 8.09 -2.19 -7.72
C LEU A 91 9.31 -2.66 -6.92
N ALA A 92 10.32 -3.20 -7.58
CA ALA A 92 11.57 -3.63 -6.93
C ALA A 92 12.30 -2.46 -6.23
N ALA A 93 12.20 -1.24 -6.75
CA ALA A 93 12.75 -0.05 -6.10
C ALA A 93 11.97 0.35 -4.84
N LEU A 94 10.63 0.27 -4.89
CA LEU A 94 9.77 0.53 -3.75
C LEU A 94 10.00 -0.51 -2.65
N GLU A 95 10.05 -1.80 -2.99
CA GLU A 95 10.32 -2.88 -2.05
C GLU A 95 11.66 -2.72 -1.34
N ARG A 96 12.73 -2.36 -2.07
CA ARG A 96 14.02 -2.03 -1.47
C ARG A 96 13.93 -0.85 -0.51
N THR A 97 13.18 0.19 -0.87
CA THR A 97 13.00 1.37 -0.02
C THR A 97 12.23 1.01 1.26
N VAL A 98 11.17 0.23 1.14
CA VAL A 98 10.39 -0.26 2.29
C VAL A 98 11.27 -1.08 3.22
N ALA A 99 12.03 -2.05 2.69
CA ALA A 99 12.94 -2.87 3.50
C ALA A 99 14.01 -2.02 4.22
N GLN A 100 14.54 -0.99 3.56
CA GLN A 100 15.48 -0.05 4.19
C GLN A 100 14.83 0.75 5.33
N LEU A 101 13.60 1.23 5.11
CA LEU A 101 12.87 1.99 6.12
C LEU A 101 12.49 1.11 7.31
N GLU A 102 12.00 -0.09 7.07
CA GLU A 102 11.70 -1.07 8.12
C GLU A 102 12.94 -1.39 8.95
N HIS A 103 14.08 -1.62 8.29
CA HIS A 103 15.34 -1.86 8.98
C HIS A 103 15.78 -0.66 9.83
N ALA A 104 15.71 0.55 9.27
CA ALA A 104 16.08 1.78 9.97
C ALA A 104 15.16 2.08 11.16
N LEU A 105 13.85 1.87 11.01
CA LEU A 105 12.86 2.03 12.08
C LEU A 105 13.09 1.01 13.19
N ALA A 106 13.30 -0.27 12.84
CA ALA A 106 13.60 -1.31 13.82
C ALA A 106 14.86 -1.00 14.63
N ALA A 107 15.93 -0.52 13.96
CA ALA A 107 17.17 -0.11 14.61
C ALA A 107 16.98 1.10 15.54
N ARG A 108 16.14 2.07 15.16
CA ARG A 108 15.85 3.23 16.01
C ARG A 108 15.02 2.84 17.24
N VAL A 109 13.96 2.06 17.04
CA VAL A 109 13.10 1.59 18.14
C VAL A 109 13.89 0.75 19.14
N SER A 110 14.76 -0.15 18.69
CA SER A 110 15.61 -0.93 19.60
C SER A 110 16.56 -0.02 20.40
N THR A 111 17.18 0.97 19.74
CA THR A 111 18.08 1.93 20.39
C THR A 111 17.35 2.76 21.45
N GLU A 112 16.18 3.33 21.12
CA GLU A 112 15.40 4.13 22.06
C GLU A 112 14.91 3.32 23.27
N ARG A 113 14.46 2.07 23.05
CA ARG A 113 14.08 1.16 24.14
C ARG A 113 15.27 0.81 25.03
N ALA A 114 16.43 0.50 24.45
CA ALA A 114 17.64 0.20 25.22
C ALA A 114 18.10 1.40 26.05
N ILE A 115 18.03 2.63 25.50
CA ILE A 115 18.30 3.86 26.25
C ILE A 115 17.36 3.98 27.46
N GLY A 116 16.05 3.74 27.26
CA GLY A 116 15.07 3.77 28.34
C GLY A 116 15.39 2.78 29.46
N VAL A 117 15.71 1.53 29.10
CA VAL A 117 16.09 0.47 30.06
C VAL A 117 17.37 0.83 30.80
N LEU A 118 18.40 1.30 30.10
CA LEU A 118 19.68 1.68 30.73
C LEU A 118 19.52 2.90 31.65
N ALA A 119 18.74 3.90 31.24
CA ALA A 119 18.45 5.08 32.05
C ALA A 119 17.77 4.69 33.38
N GLU A 120 16.76 3.83 33.32
CA GLU A 120 16.04 3.33 34.50
C GLU A 120 16.97 2.51 35.41
N ARG A 121 17.69 1.52 34.85
CA ARG A 121 18.57 0.64 35.63
C ARG A 121 19.75 1.35 36.29
N HIS A 122 20.28 2.40 35.67
CA HIS A 122 21.44 3.13 36.18
C HIS A 122 21.07 4.42 36.92
N GLY A 123 19.78 4.74 37.05
CA GLY A 123 19.34 6.02 37.62
C GLY A 123 19.90 7.24 36.87
N ALA A 124 20.10 7.10 35.56
CA ALA A 124 20.76 8.07 34.70
C ALA A 124 19.74 8.81 33.82
N THR A 125 20.12 9.98 33.31
CA THR A 125 19.31 10.65 32.28
C THR A 125 19.38 9.88 30.96
N PRO A 126 18.34 9.95 30.09
CA PRO A 126 18.37 9.32 28.77
C PRO A 126 19.60 9.76 27.94
N GLN A 127 20.00 11.02 28.06
CA GLN A 127 21.20 11.56 27.41
C GLN A 127 22.47 10.83 27.87
N ALA A 128 22.66 10.69 29.19
CA ALA A 128 23.81 10.03 29.77
C ALA A 128 23.85 8.52 29.43
N ALA A 129 22.69 7.86 29.42
CA ALA A 129 22.56 6.47 29.00
C ALA A 129 22.91 6.28 27.51
N PHE A 130 22.46 7.17 26.62
CA PHE A 130 22.83 7.12 25.21
C PHE A 130 24.33 7.37 25.00
N ASP A 131 24.92 8.34 25.70
CA ASP A 131 26.36 8.59 25.62
C ASP A 131 27.18 7.39 26.09
N GLN A 132 26.72 6.69 27.14
CA GLN A 132 27.33 5.45 27.60
C GLN A 132 27.24 4.34 26.56
N LEU A 133 26.04 4.07 26.03
CA LEU A 133 25.82 3.09 24.98
C LEU A 133 26.71 3.37 23.75
N ARG A 134 26.85 4.64 23.36
CA ARG A 134 27.71 5.05 22.24
C ARG A 134 29.20 4.91 22.56
N ARG A 135 29.64 5.09 23.81
CA ARG A 135 31.03 4.82 24.22
C ARG A 135 31.33 3.32 24.12
N ASP A 136 30.43 2.49 24.64
CA ASP A 136 30.58 1.03 24.66
C ASP A 136 30.54 0.44 23.23
N ALA A 137 29.65 0.93 22.37
CA ALA A 137 29.62 0.52 20.96
C ALA A 137 30.93 0.87 20.23
N ARG A 138 31.48 2.07 20.47
CA ARG A 138 32.75 2.51 19.85
C ARG A 138 33.94 1.71 20.34
N SER A 139 34.03 1.41 21.65
CA SER A 139 35.16 0.63 22.20
C SER A 139 35.18 -0.80 21.68
N GLN A 140 34.01 -1.34 21.32
CA GLN A 140 33.86 -2.66 20.70
C GLN A 140 33.97 -2.64 19.16
N GLY A 141 34.00 -1.46 18.53
CA GLY A 141 34.01 -1.34 17.06
C GLY A 141 32.69 -1.76 16.40
N ARG A 142 31.57 -1.64 17.11
CA ARG A 142 30.26 -2.15 16.69
C ARG A 142 29.24 -1.03 16.53
N PRO A 143 28.21 -1.21 15.69
CA PRO A 143 27.15 -0.22 15.54
C PRO A 143 26.22 -0.23 16.78
N VAL A 144 25.82 0.97 17.23
CA VAL A 144 24.94 1.18 18.40
C VAL A 144 23.66 0.32 18.38
N PRO A 145 22.95 0.16 17.24
CA PRO A 145 21.73 -0.65 17.20
C PRO A 145 21.94 -2.14 17.49
N GLU A 146 23.13 -2.69 17.23
CA GLU A 146 23.43 -4.08 17.59
C GLU A 146 23.59 -4.23 19.10
N LEU A 147 24.40 -3.37 19.72
CA LEU A 147 24.57 -3.39 21.18
C LEU A 147 23.24 -3.09 21.90
N ALA A 148 22.40 -2.23 21.33
CA ALA A 148 21.05 -1.99 21.86
C ALA A 148 20.17 -3.26 21.85
N ARG A 149 20.27 -4.09 20.82
CA ARG A 149 19.54 -5.38 20.78
C ARG A 149 20.04 -6.32 21.86
N GLU A 150 21.35 -6.44 22.03
CA GLU A 150 21.94 -7.28 23.08
C GLU A 150 21.50 -6.86 24.48
N VAL A 151 21.44 -5.55 24.75
CA VAL A 151 20.92 -5.03 26.03
C VAL A 151 19.47 -5.46 26.28
N LEU A 152 18.64 -5.48 25.23
CA LEU A 152 17.25 -5.91 25.32
C LEU A 152 17.13 -7.44 25.43
N ASP A 153 17.95 -8.20 24.71
CA ASP A 153 17.97 -9.67 24.77
C ASP A 153 18.43 -10.14 26.16
N ASP A 154 19.46 -9.51 26.71
CA ASP A 154 19.91 -9.73 28.09
C ASP A 154 18.81 -9.47 29.12
N LEU A 155 17.94 -8.48 28.88
CA LEU A 155 16.82 -8.20 29.75
C LEU A 155 15.79 -9.33 29.71
N VAL A 156 15.47 -9.85 28.52
CA VAL A 156 14.56 -10.99 28.34
C VAL A 156 15.12 -12.26 28.97
N LEU A 157 16.43 -12.47 28.92
CA LEU A 157 17.07 -13.62 29.57
C LEU A 157 17.06 -13.50 31.11
N ARG A 158 17.22 -12.29 31.65
CA ARG A 158 17.25 -12.03 33.11
C ARG A 158 15.85 -11.97 33.74
N SER A 159 14.86 -11.56 32.97
CA SER A 159 13.44 -11.68 33.31
C SER A 159 12.90 -12.89 32.56
N PRO A 160 13.03 -14.14 33.10
CA PRO A 160 12.38 -15.28 32.47
C PRO A 160 10.91 -14.93 32.21
N PRO A 161 10.29 -15.47 31.15
CA PRO A 161 8.87 -15.23 30.92
C PRO A 161 8.15 -15.69 32.18
N ALA A 162 7.78 -14.74 33.04
CA ALA A 162 6.79 -14.96 34.07
C ALA A 162 5.61 -15.50 33.29
N GLU A 163 5.31 -16.77 33.54
CA GLU A 163 4.18 -17.46 32.95
C GLU A 163 3.01 -16.48 32.90
N THR A 164 2.46 -16.34 31.70
CA THR A 164 1.36 -15.48 31.28
C THR A 164 0.08 -15.79 32.06
N ALA A 165 0.11 -15.52 33.36
CA ALA A 165 -1.01 -15.60 34.28
C ALA A 165 -1.04 -14.35 35.17
N VAL A 166 -0.78 -13.18 34.59
CA VAL A 166 -1.53 -12.00 35.05
C VAL A 166 -2.86 -12.07 34.35
N ALA A 167 -3.76 -12.90 34.93
CA ALA A 167 -5.19 -12.71 34.75
C ALA A 167 -5.43 -11.21 34.87
N LEU A 168 -6.05 -10.65 33.83
CA LEU A 168 -6.54 -9.28 33.80
C LEU A 168 -7.35 -9.04 35.07
N ALA A 169 -6.70 -8.56 36.13
CA ALA A 169 -7.39 -8.09 37.31
C ALA A 169 -8.26 -6.94 36.80
N PRO A 170 -9.60 -7.04 36.88
CA PRO A 170 -10.43 -5.96 36.42
C PRO A 170 -10.05 -4.73 37.24
N ALA A 171 -9.73 -3.64 36.55
CA ALA A 171 -9.43 -2.35 37.16
C ALA A 171 -10.46 -2.08 38.29
N PRO A 172 -10.03 -1.55 39.46
CA PRO A 172 -10.98 -1.17 40.48
C PRO A 172 -11.93 -0.16 39.87
N ARG A 173 -13.18 -0.59 39.62
CA ARG A 173 -14.25 0.29 39.17
C ARG A 173 -14.34 1.35 40.24
N LEU A 174 -13.97 2.59 39.91
CA LEU A 174 -14.25 3.73 40.77
C LEU A 174 -15.76 3.71 40.98
N SER A 175 -16.16 3.26 42.18
CA SER A 175 -17.54 3.30 42.63
C SER A 175 -18.01 4.73 42.45
N ALA A 176 -18.96 4.93 41.54
CA ALA A 176 -19.69 6.18 41.41
C ALA A 176 -20.25 6.49 42.80
N ARG A 177 -19.58 7.40 43.50
CA ARG A 177 -20.00 7.85 44.81
C ARG A 177 -21.17 8.79 44.57
N GLU A 178 -22.34 8.18 44.49
CA GLU A 178 -23.61 8.86 44.61
C GLU A 178 -23.66 9.58 45.97
N ALA A 179 -24.34 10.72 45.98
CA ALA A 179 -24.67 11.59 47.12
C ALA A 179 -23.58 12.59 47.59
N GLY A 180 -23.78 13.85 47.18
CA GLY A 180 -23.01 14.98 47.69
C GLY A 180 -23.58 16.37 47.38
N ARG A 181 -24.89 16.56 47.57
CA ARG A 181 -25.56 17.83 47.96
C ARG A 181 -24.98 19.15 47.40
N ALA A 182 -25.73 19.75 46.46
CA ALA A 182 -25.55 21.13 46.00
C ALA A 182 -25.52 22.16 47.17
N PRO A 183 -24.50 23.04 47.24
CA PRO A 183 -24.58 24.25 48.04
C PRO A 183 -25.22 25.38 47.22
N ARG A 184 -26.44 25.74 47.61
CA ARG A 184 -27.07 27.01 47.28
C ARG A 184 -26.43 28.10 48.14
N THR A 185 -25.76 29.09 47.58
CA THR A 185 -25.71 30.43 48.21
C THR A 185 -25.53 31.56 47.20
N ARG A 186 -26.65 32.29 47.06
CA ARG A 186 -26.80 33.76 47.08
C ARG A 186 -26.13 34.59 45.98
N SER A 187 -27.02 35.03 45.09
CA SER A 187 -26.98 36.29 44.35
C SER A 187 -26.47 37.45 45.22
N ARG A 188 -25.42 38.14 44.75
CA ARG A 188 -25.08 39.49 45.19
C ARG A 188 -25.29 40.44 44.02
N ALA A 189 -26.38 41.20 44.12
CA ALA A 189 -26.65 42.35 43.30
C ALA A 189 -25.64 43.48 43.57
N GLY A 190 -25.25 44.16 42.49
CA GLY A 190 -24.96 45.59 42.46
C GLY A 190 -23.53 46.03 42.77
N ARG A 191 -22.89 46.68 41.79
CA ARG A 191 -22.53 48.12 41.82
C ARG A 191 -21.67 48.46 40.58
N GLY A 192 -22.11 49.48 39.85
CA GLY A 192 -21.73 49.76 38.45
C GLY A 192 -20.37 50.42 38.20
N PRO A 193 -20.07 50.71 36.92
CA PRO A 193 -18.84 51.36 36.49
C PRO A 193 -18.96 52.89 36.63
N ALA A 194 -17.95 53.52 37.23
CA ALA A 194 -17.79 54.96 37.22
C ALA A 194 -16.81 55.36 36.11
N GLU A 195 -17.27 56.24 35.24
CA GLU A 195 -16.48 57.02 34.29
C GLU A 195 -15.51 57.98 35.03
N GLY A 196 -14.40 58.35 34.40
CA GLY A 196 -13.62 59.51 34.87
C GLY A 196 -12.20 59.65 34.34
N ARG A 197 -12.07 60.34 33.20
CA ARG A 197 -11.00 61.26 32.76
C ARG A 197 -9.70 61.34 33.58
N SER A 198 -8.56 61.23 32.90
CA SER A 198 -7.63 62.34 32.60
C SER A 198 -6.62 61.90 31.54
#